data_AF-A0A3D8TQZ4-F1
#
_entry.id   AF-A0A3D8TQZ4-F1
#
_cell.length_a   1.000
_cell.length_b   1.000
_cell.length_c   1.000
_cell.angle_alpha   90.00
_cell.angle_beta   90.00
_cell.angle_gamma   90.00
#
_symmetry.space_group_name_H-M   'P 1'
#
loop_
_entity.id
_entity.type
_entity.pdbx_description
1 polymer ?
#
loop_
_entity_poly.entity_id
_entity_poly.type
_entity_poly.pdbx_seq_one_letter_code
_entity_poly.pdbx_strand_id
1 'polypeptide(L)'
;MKKIIKQVSFEEANQLIDMEKMYLHSKENTFSRSLQLFILALFCGFMSLLTLKNSIIITSVLILIIAISYFLFFHIKFKNKAWEEFSWQLVKYLMLQTITVSIVLGVRINDGKPFGDLYILFAFCYLIFIVILSYLRCKAMMLNYLRKNGMDLKESSVSKIWNKGIFKLSIGLLVAIILGTQLYRVSKFLFIGSNSSPGEITIQNEWLGGLLVVVIGLVLVIFFIVFSLLPTLFFNAKVITEGILLKEYEDEFRKEFDLVKDK
;
A
#
# COMPACT_ATOMS: atom_id res chain seq x y z
N MET A 1 8.07 -12.36 -8.01
CA MET A 1 8.64 -11.39 -8.97
C MET A 1 9.69 -12.00 -9.88
N LYS A 2 10.77 -12.65 -9.36
CA LYS A 2 11.81 -13.32 -10.19
C LYS A 2 11.30 -14.13 -11.40
N LYS A 3 10.24 -14.93 -11.23
CA LYS A 3 9.67 -15.73 -12.34
C LYS A 3 9.07 -14.89 -13.48
N ILE A 4 8.53 -13.69 -13.19
CA ILE A 4 8.00 -12.77 -14.21
C ILE A 4 9.15 -12.04 -14.90
N ILE A 5 10.13 -11.58 -14.13
CA ILE A 5 11.30 -10.85 -14.64
C ILE A 5 12.10 -11.71 -15.62
N LYS A 6 12.30 -13.00 -15.30
CA LYS A 6 12.98 -13.97 -16.19
C LYS A 6 12.26 -14.26 -17.50
N GLN A 7 11.01 -13.81 -17.66
CA GLN A 7 10.27 -13.95 -18.92
C GLN A 7 10.48 -12.74 -19.85
N VAL A 8 11.06 -11.65 -19.34
CA VAL A 8 11.38 -10.44 -20.10
C VAL A 8 12.84 -10.54 -20.51
N SER A 9 13.12 -10.47 -21.80
CA SER A 9 14.49 -10.44 -22.34
C SER A 9 15.16 -9.08 -22.11
N PHE A 10 16.50 -9.03 -22.19
CA PHE A 10 17.24 -7.76 -22.10
C PHE A 10 16.81 -6.78 -23.20
N GLU A 11 16.56 -7.26 -24.42
CA GLU A 11 16.19 -6.42 -25.56
C GLU A 11 14.82 -5.75 -25.36
N GLU A 12 13.85 -6.48 -24.82
CA GLU A 12 12.56 -5.93 -24.41
C GLU A 12 12.70 -4.93 -23.24
N ALA A 13 13.62 -5.18 -22.30
CA ALA A 13 13.90 -4.27 -21.19
C ALA A 13 14.58 -2.97 -21.65
N ASN A 14 15.51 -3.06 -22.60
CA ASN A 14 16.24 -1.92 -23.16
C ASN A 14 15.32 -0.99 -23.96
N GLN A 15 14.34 -1.54 -24.69
CA GLN A 15 13.30 -0.74 -25.35
C GLN A 15 12.38 0.00 -24.38
N LEU A 16 12.25 -0.50 -23.15
CA LEU A 16 11.38 0.06 -22.12
C LEU A 16 12.06 1.16 -21.30
N ILE A 17 13.37 1.02 -21.07
CA ILE A 17 14.15 1.82 -20.12
C ILE A 17 14.96 2.85 -20.90
N ASP A 18 14.55 4.12 -20.78
CA ASP A 18 15.33 5.25 -21.25
C ASP A 18 16.27 5.75 -20.13
N MET A 19 17.53 5.30 -20.19
CA MET A 19 18.58 5.58 -19.20
C MET A 19 18.91 7.08 -19.10
N GLU A 20 18.91 7.79 -20.23
CA GLU A 20 19.26 9.22 -20.30
C GLU A 20 18.19 10.06 -19.60
N LYS A 21 16.92 9.75 -19.85
CA LYS A 21 15.78 10.40 -19.20
C LYS A 21 15.71 10.13 -17.69
N MET A 22 16.07 8.93 -17.23
CA MET A 22 16.14 8.63 -15.79
C MET A 22 17.23 9.43 -15.09
N TYR A 23 18.40 9.58 -15.70
CA TYR A 23 19.52 10.31 -15.13
C TYR A 23 19.26 11.82 -15.02
N LEU A 24 18.66 12.42 -16.05
CA LEU A 24 18.30 13.84 -16.03
C LEU A 24 17.26 14.14 -14.94
N HIS A 25 16.21 13.32 -14.84
CA HIS A 25 15.11 13.56 -13.91
C HIS A 25 15.52 13.36 -12.44
N SER A 26 16.52 12.50 -12.17
CA SER A 26 17.07 12.27 -10.83
C SER A 26 17.76 13.51 -10.26
N LYS A 27 18.49 14.29 -11.08
CA LYS A 27 19.36 15.38 -10.59
C LYS A 27 18.60 16.61 -10.06
N GLU A 28 17.39 16.86 -10.57
CA GLU A 28 16.68 18.13 -10.38
C GLU A 28 15.86 18.21 -9.06
N ASN A 29 15.55 17.09 -8.40
CA ASN A 29 14.52 17.06 -7.34
C ASN A 29 14.94 16.39 -6.00
N THR A 30 16.22 16.09 -5.80
CA THR A 30 16.70 15.24 -4.69
C THR A 30 16.52 15.83 -3.28
N PHE A 31 16.65 17.15 -3.11
CA PHE A 31 16.51 17.80 -1.80
C PHE A 31 15.05 17.87 -1.33
N SER A 32 14.14 18.24 -2.24
CA SER A 32 12.69 18.29 -1.99
C SER A 32 12.14 16.93 -1.56
N ARG A 33 12.63 15.85 -2.19
CA ARG A 33 12.21 14.47 -1.87
C ARG A 33 12.61 14.08 -0.46
N SER A 34 13.87 14.25 -0.06
CA SER A 34 14.31 13.87 1.29
C SER A 34 13.48 14.53 2.40
N LEU A 35 13.10 15.80 2.20
CA LEU A 35 12.26 16.55 3.14
C LEU A 35 10.82 16.02 3.15
N GLN A 36 10.24 15.74 1.98
CA GLN A 36 8.92 15.11 1.88
C GLN A 36 8.86 13.74 2.57
N LEU A 37 9.92 12.93 2.44
CA LEU A 37 10.02 11.64 3.15
C LEU A 37 10.14 11.81 4.65
N PHE A 38 10.89 12.80 5.11
CA PHE A 38 11.00 13.10 6.53
C PHE A 38 9.65 13.48 7.14
N ILE A 39 8.90 14.38 6.47
CA ILE A 39 7.54 14.76 6.89
C ILE A 39 6.62 13.53 6.88
N LEU A 40 6.68 12.71 5.84
CA LEU A 40 5.87 11.50 5.73
C LEU A 40 6.22 10.49 6.83
N ALA A 41 7.49 10.34 7.18
CA ALA A 41 7.95 9.46 8.26
C ALA A 41 7.45 9.94 9.63
N LEU A 42 7.51 11.25 9.91
CA LEU A 42 6.95 11.83 11.14
C LEU A 42 5.44 11.60 11.22
N PHE A 43 4.71 11.86 10.14
CA PHE A 43 3.28 11.60 10.09
C PHE A 43 2.95 10.11 10.28
N CYS A 44 3.71 9.23 9.63
CA CYS A 44 3.56 7.78 9.79
C CYS A 44 3.83 7.35 11.25
N GLY A 45 4.86 7.92 11.88
CA GLY A 45 5.17 7.72 13.30
C GLY A 45 4.01 8.15 14.20
N PHE A 46 3.44 9.34 13.96
CA PHE A 46 2.26 9.80 14.68
C PHE A 46 1.06 8.84 14.53
N MET A 47 0.80 8.39 13.31
CA MET A 47 -0.29 7.44 13.05
C MET A 47 -0.06 6.09 13.72
N SER A 48 1.20 5.63 13.82
CA SER A 48 1.53 4.39 14.53
C SER A 48 1.21 4.46 16.03
N LEU A 49 1.24 5.65 16.64
CA LEU A 49 0.88 5.82 18.05
C LEU A 49 -0.59 5.51 18.35
N LEU A 50 -1.47 5.47 17.33
CA LEU A 50 -2.87 5.05 17.50
C LEU A 50 -2.98 3.64 18.11
N THR A 51 -2.03 2.76 17.78
CA THR A 51 -1.99 1.39 18.30
C THR A 51 -1.44 1.30 19.72
N LEU A 52 -0.85 2.37 20.28
CA LEU A 52 -0.13 2.33 21.56
C LEU A 52 -1.00 1.85 22.72
N LYS A 53 -2.24 2.34 22.81
CA LYS A 53 -3.14 1.88 23.88
C LYS A 53 -3.69 0.47 23.65
N ASN A 54 -3.60 -0.07 22.42
CA ASN A 54 -4.04 -1.43 22.13
C ASN A 54 -2.90 -2.43 22.39
N SER A 55 -1.69 -2.12 21.92
CA SER A 55 -0.46 -2.88 22.22
C SER A 55 0.79 -2.06 21.94
N ILE A 56 1.67 -1.99 22.94
CA ILE A 56 3.02 -1.42 22.79
C ILE A 56 3.82 -2.25 21.79
N ILE A 57 3.71 -3.58 21.81
CA ILE A 57 4.46 -4.48 20.93
C ILE A 57 4.15 -4.19 19.46
N ILE A 58 2.88 -4.09 19.09
CA ILE A 58 2.47 -3.79 17.71
C ILE A 58 2.94 -2.38 17.29
N THR A 59 2.86 -1.42 18.20
CA THR A 59 3.35 -0.06 17.95
C THR A 59 4.87 -0.06 17.68
N SER A 60 5.65 -0.79 18.47
CA SER A 60 7.09 -0.94 18.27
C SER A 60 7.42 -1.60 16.93
N VAL A 61 6.66 -2.63 16.52
CA VAL A 61 6.83 -3.27 15.20
C VAL A 61 6.56 -2.28 14.07
N LEU A 62 5.50 -1.47 14.15
CA LEU A 62 5.19 -0.47 13.14
C LEU A 62 6.28 0.61 13.03
N ILE A 63 6.78 1.10 14.17
CA ILE A 63 7.90 2.06 14.23
C ILE A 63 9.18 1.45 13.62
N LEU A 64 9.46 0.18 13.91
CA LEU A 64 10.59 -0.53 13.32
C LEU A 64 10.48 -0.61 11.79
N ILE A 65 9.29 -0.89 11.25
CA ILE A 65 9.04 -0.90 9.80
C ILE A 65 9.30 0.49 9.19
N ILE A 66 8.89 1.56 9.86
CA ILE A 66 9.14 2.95 9.41
C ILE A 66 10.65 3.22 9.38
N ALA A 67 11.37 2.86 10.45
CA ALA A 67 12.82 3.06 10.55
C ALA A 67 13.58 2.28 9.47
N ILE A 68 13.24 0.99 9.26
CA ILE A 68 13.83 0.16 8.20
C ILE A 68 13.56 0.77 6.83
N SER A 69 12.33 1.21 6.57
CA SER A 69 11.95 1.82 5.28
C SER A 69 12.75 3.10 5.00
N TYR A 70 12.92 3.94 6.02
CA TYR A 70 13.71 5.16 5.93
C TYR A 70 15.20 4.85 5.71
N PHE A 71 15.75 3.87 6.43
CA PHE A 71 17.14 3.44 6.24
C PHE A 71 17.40 2.89 4.84
N LEU A 72 16.47 2.10 4.30
CA LEU A 72 16.55 1.58 2.93
C LEU A 72 16.64 2.70 1.88
N PHE A 73 15.88 3.79 2.06
CA PHE A 73 15.96 4.95 1.17
C PHE A 73 17.39 5.53 1.12
N PHE A 74 17.98 5.82 2.29
CA PHE A 74 19.32 6.39 2.34
C PHE A 74 20.36 5.41 1.82
N HIS A 75 20.29 4.13 2.19
CA HIS A 75 21.25 3.14 1.71
C HIS A 75 21.28 3.03 0.18
N ILE A 76 20.12 2.97 -0.46
CA ILE A 76 20.04 2.87 -1.93
C ILE A 76 20.45 4.19 -2.59
N LYS A 77 20.01 5.33 -2.04
CA LYS A 77 20.40 6.66 -2.52
C LYS A 77 21.92 6.87 -2.51
N PHE A 78 22.61 6.43 -1.47
CA PHE A 78 24.06 6.56 -1.38
C PHE A 78 24.81 5.65 -2.37
N LYS A 79 24.25 4.51 -2.75
CA LYS A 79 24.89 3.58 -3.69
C LYS A 79 24.79 4.04 -5.14
N ASN A 80 23.61 4.44 -5.61
CA ASN A 80 23.44 4.81 -7.01
C ASN A 80 22.22 5.74 -7.22
N LYS A 81 22.47 6.95 -7.75
CA LYS A 81 21.46 8.00 -7.97
C LYS A 81 20.38 7.62 -9.00
N ALA A 82 20.66 6.67 -9.90
CA ALA A 82 19.66 6.17 -10.83
C ALA A 82 18.49 5.45 -10.12
N TRP A 83 18.73 4.97 -8.89
CA TRP A 83 17.75 4.23 -8.09
C TRP A 83 16.95 5.11 -7.13
N GLU A 84 17.18 6.42 -7.15
CA GLU A 84 16.53 7.32 -6.20
C GLU A 84 15.02 7.37 -6.44
N GLU A 85 14.56 7.40 -7.69
CA GLU A 85 13.12 7.37 -8.03
C GLU A 85 12.47 6.03 -7.64
N PHE A 86 13.15 4.92 -7.91
CA PHE A 86 12.69 3.59 -7.49
C PHE A 86 12.53 3.51 -5.97
N SER A 87 13.57 3.92 -5.24
CA SER A 87 13.60 3.88 -3.77
C SER A 87 12.56 4.82 -3.17
N TRP A 88 12.41 6.00 -3.76
CA TRP A 88 11.40 6.97 -3.39
C TRP A 88 9.99 6.38 -3.46
N GLN A 89 9.60 5.81 -4.61
CA GLN A 89 8.27 5.24 -4.80
C GLN A 89 8.03 4.04 -3.87
N LEU A 90 9.05 3.20 -3.68
CA LEU A 90 8.95 2.03 -2.79
C LEU A 90 8.73 2.45 -1.33
N VAL A 91 9.53 3.39 -0.82
CA VAL A 91 9.44 3.83 0.57
C VAL A 91 8.17 4.64 0.81
N LYS A 92 7.76 5.49 -0.14
CA LYS A 92 6.46 6.17 -0.09
C LYS A 92 5.30 5.18 0.01
N TYR A 93 5.33 4.12 -0.80
CA TYR A 93 4.33 3.06 -0.75
C TYR A 93 4.32 2.35 0.62
N LEU A 94 5.48 1.96 1.14
CA LEU A 94 5.59 1.31 2.46
C LEU A 94 5.08 2.20 3.60
N MET A 95 5.38 3.50 3.58
CA MET A 95 4.90 4.44 4.60
C MET A 95 3.38 4.64 4.54
N LEU A 96 2.79 4.73 3.34
CA LEU A 96 1.34 4.79 3.16
C LEU A 96 0.67 3.49 3.64
N GLN A 97 1.30 2.34 3.37
CA GLN A 97 0.85 1.04 3.87
C GLN A 97 0.81 1.03 5.40
N THR A 98 1.88 1.45 6.05
CA THR A 98 1.96 1.53 7.50
C THR A 98 0.92 2.48 8.10
N ILE A 99 0.62 3.61 7.46
CA ILE A 99 -0.46 4.52 7.90
C ILE A 99 -1.81 3.81 7.91
N THR A 100 -2.19 3.17 6.80
CA THR A 100 -3.51 2.51 6.72
C THR A 100 -3.65 1.35 7.70
N VAL A 101 -2.61 0.57 7.87
CA VAL A 101 -2.56 -0.52 8.85
C VAL A 101 -2.64 0.01 10.29
N SER A 102 -1.96 1.12 10.59
CA SER A 102 -2.01 1.75 11.92
C SER A 102 -3.41 2.27 12.25
N ILE A 103 -4.12 2.83 11.27
CA ILE A 103 -5.52 3.26 11.44
C ILE A 103 -6.40 2.05 11.80
N VAL A 104 -6.32 0.95 11.05
CA VAL A 104 -7.16 -0.23 11.29
C VAL A 104 -6.84 -0.87 12.63
N LEU A 105 -5.55 -1.10 12.92
CA LEU A 105 -5.13 -1.71 14.18
C LEU A 105 -5.35 -0.80 15.40
N GLY A 106 -5.46 0.52 15.18
CA GLY A 106 -5.74 1.52 16.21
C GLY A 106 -7.22 1.62 16.60
N VAL A 107 -8.14 0.98 15.88
CA VAL A 107 -9.58 0.96 16.21
C VAL A 107 -9.80 0.32 17.59
N ARG A 108 -10.75 0.86 18.35
CA ARG A 108 -11.13 0.40 19.70
C ARG A 108 -12.63 0.16 19.78
N ILE A 109 -13.01 -0.75 20.69
CA ILE A 109 -14.41 -1.04 21.00
C ILE A 109 -14.58 -0.79 22.51
N ASN A 110 -15.43 0.16 22.89
CA ASN A 110 -15.71 0.54 24.29
C ASN A 110 -14.45 0.73 25.15
N ASP A 111 -13.51 1.55 24.66
CA ASP A 111 -12.19 1.84 25.26
C ASP A 111 -11.26 0.63 25.51
N GLY A 112 -11.68 -0.57 25.12
CA GLY A 112 -10.89 -1.79 25.15
C GLY A 112 -10.18 -2.09 23.82
N LYS A 113 -9.14 -2.93 23.91
CA LYS A 113 -8.51 -3.56 22.74
C LYS A 113 -9.49 -4.53 22.07
N PRO A 114 -9.70 -4.46 20.75
CA PRO A 114 -10.57 -5.39 20.06
C PRO A 114 -10.02 -6.82 20.22
N PHE A 115 -10.89 -7.80 20.47
CA PHE A 115 -10.53 -9.20 20.73
C PHE A 115 -9.72 -9.45 22.03
N GLY A 116 -9.67 -8.48 22.95
CA GLY A 116 -9.10 -8.69 24.28
C GLY A 116 -7.64 -9.17 24.22
N ASP A 117 -7.32 -10.25 24.93
CA ASP A 117 -5.96 -10.78 25.02
C ASP A 117 -5.41 -11.35 23.72
N LEU A 118 -6.29 -11.73 22.79
CA LEU A 118 -5.90 -12.22 21.47
C LEU A 118 -5.55 -11.11 20.48
N TYR A 119 -5.66 -9.83 20.88
CA TYR A 119 -5.38 -8.69 20.00
C TYR A 119 -4.02 -8.79 19.32
N ILE A 120 -2.95 -9.14 20.05
CA ILE A 120 -1.59 -9.20 19.51
C ILE A 120 -1.50 -10.26 18.41
N LEU A 121 -2.06 -11.45 18.66
CA LEU A 121 -2.09 -12.53 17.68
C LEU A 121 -2.88 -12.11 16.44
N PHE A 122 -4.06 -11.52 16.63
CA PHE A 122 -4.89 -11.04 15.53
C PHE A 122 -4.17 -9.96 14.71
N ALA A 123 -3.49 -9.02 15.37
CA ALA A 123 -2.72 -7.96 14.71
C ALA A 123 -1.56 -8.53 13.87
N PHE A 124 -0.84 -9.54 14.36
CA PHE A 124 0.20 -10.20 13.56
C PHE A 124 -0.37 -10.97 12.37
N CYS A 125 -1.44 -11.75 12.57
CA CYS A 125 -2.13 -12.43 11.48
C CYS A 125 -2.61 -11.42 10.43
N TYR A 126 -3.15 -10.29 10.86
CA TYR A 126 -3.58 -9.20 10.00
C TYR A 126 -2.43 -8.60 9.19
N LEU A 127 -1.29 -8.30 9.83
CA LEU A 127 -0.09 -7.80 9.15
C LEU A 127 0.38 -8.77 8.05
N ILE A 128 0.51 -10.06 8.37
CA ILE A 128 0.92 -11.09 7.42
C ILE A 128 -0.06 -11.16 6.25
N PHE A 129 -1.36 -11.18 6.56
CA PHE A 129 -2.40 -11.24 5.55
C PHE A 129 -2.34 -10.04 4.60
N ILE A 130 -2.24 -8.81 5.13
CA ILE A 130 -2.15 -7.60 4.33
C ILE A 130 -0.88 -7.57 3.46
N VAL A 131 0.25 -8.06 3.95
CA VAL A 131 1.48 -8.19 3.16
C VAL A 131 1.28 -9.14 1.97
N ILE A 132 0.65 -10.31 2.19
CA ILE A 132 0.37 -11.27 1.12
C ILE A 132 -0.56 -10.66 0.05
N LEU A 133 -1.66 -10.05 0.48
CA LEU A 133 -2.61 -9.44 -0.46
C LEU A 133 -1.98 -8.29 -1.24
N SER A 134 -1.19 -7.45 -0.56
CA SER A 134 -0.46 -6.35 -1.18
C SER A 134 0.55 -6.86 -2.22
N TYR A 135 1.29 -7.91 -1.90
CA TYR A 135 2.22 -8.56 -2.82
C TYR A 135 1.51 -9.07 -4.08
N LEU A 136 0.38 -9.76 -3.93
CA LEU A 136 -0.39 -10.27 -5.06
C LEU A 136 -0.88 -9.13 -5.96
N ARG A 137 -1.32 -8.02 -5.37
CA ARG A 137 -1.79 -6.84 -6.10
C ARG A 137 -0.67 -6.11 -6.84
N CYS A 138 0.46 -5.84 -6.17
CA CYS A 138 1.63 -5.24 -6.81
C CYS A 138 2.14 -6.11 -7.97
N LYS A 139 2.17 -7.43 -7.77
CA LYS A 139 2.53 -8.39 -8.84
C LYS A 139 1.59 -8.28 -10.04
N ALA A 140 0.28 -8.19 -9.82
CA ALA A 140 -0.69 -8.02 -10.90
C ALA A 140 -0.52 -6.68 -11.64
N MET A 141 -0.25 -5.59 -10.92
CA MET A 141 0.00 -4.27 -11.53
C MET A 141 1.26 -4.27 -12.41
N MET A 142 2.34 -4.90 -11.95
CA MET A 142 3.56 -5.05 -12.76
C MET A 142 3.29 -5.87 -14.04
N LEU A 143 2.54 -6.97 -13.91
CA LEU A 143 2.22 -7.84 -15.06
C LEU A 143 1.35 -7.10 -16.09
N ASN A 144 0.38 -6.30 -15.63
CA ASN A 144 -0.40 -5.42 -16.51
C ASN A 144 0.47 -4.40 -17.24
N TYR A 145 1.44 -3.80 -16.53
CA TYR A 145 2.34 -2.81 -17.11
C TYR A 145 3.17 -3.41 -18.25
N LEU A 146 3.83 -4.54 -17.99
CA LEU A 146 4.63 -5.26 -18.98
C LEU A 146 3.80 -5.68 -20.19
N ARG A 147 2.58 -6.19 -19.97
CA ARG A 147 1.66 -6.57 -21.05
C ARG A 147 1.20 -5.38 -21.88
N LYS A 148 0.92 -4.24 -21.25
CA LYS A 148 0.53 -3.01 -21.96
C LYS A 148 1.64 -2.54 -22.90
N ASN A 149 2.89 -2.86 -22.58
CA ASN A 149 4.06 -2.56 -23.38
C ASN A 149 4.49 -3.74 -24.30
N GLY A 150 3.58 -4.66 -24.61
CA GLY A 150 3.77 -5.66 -25.67
C GLY A 150 4.42 -6.98 -25.26
N MET A 151 4.73 -7.19 -23.97
CA MET A 151 5.39 -8.44 -23.53
C MET A 151 4.38 -9.58 -23.33
N ASP A 152 4.65 -10.74 -23.92
CA ASP A 152 3.77 -11.91 -23.85
C ASP A 152 4.04 -12.76 -22.59
N LEU A 153 3.42 -12.36 -21.48
CA LEU A 153 3.60 -13.00 -20.18
C LEU A 153 2.49 -14.02 -19.89
N LYS A 154 2.87 -15.27 -19.59
CA LYS A 154 1.93 -16.32 -19.15
C LYS A 154 1.31 -15.98 -17.79
N GLU A 155 0.00 -15.75 -17.78
CA GLU A 155 -0.76 -15.39 -16.59
C GLU A 155 -1.21 -16.62 -15.80
N SER A 156 -1.12 -16.59 -14.47
CA SER A 156 -1.82 -17.55 -13.62
C SER A 156 -3.28 -17.12 -13.46
N SER A 157 -4.25 -18.02 -13.64
CA SER A 157 -5.71 -17.78 -13.50
C SER A 157 -6.09 -16.87 -12.31
N VAL A 158 -5.40 -17.06 -11.16
CA VAL A 158 -5.60 -16.30 -9.92
C VAL A 158 -5.36 -14.79 -10.07
N SER A 159 -4.38 -14.33 -10.88
CA SER A 159 -4.11 -12.89 -11.01
C SER A 159 -5.17 -12.17 -11.86
N LYS A 160 -5.81 -12.87 -12.79
CA LYS A 160 -6.81 -12.28 -13.71
C LYS A 160 -8.08 -11.85 -12.97
N ILE A 161 -8.54 -12.68 -12.03
CA ILE A 161 -9.72 -12.41 -11.18
C ILE A 161 -9.42 -11.32 -10.15
N TRP A 162 -8.26 -11.42 -9.50
CA TRP A 162 -7.81 -10.46 -8.49
C TRP A 162 -7.71 -9.03 -9.02
N ASN A 163 -7.15 -8.88 -10.23
CA ASN A 163 -6.86 -7.60 -10.85
C ASN A 163 -8.13 -6.82 -11.23
N LYS A 164 -9.16 -7.49 -11.78
CA LYS A 164 -10.43 -6.83 -12.13
C LYS A 164 -11.33 -6.57 -10.93
N GLY A 165 -11.41 -7.52 -9.98
CA GLY A 165 -12.32 -7.43 -8.84
C GLY A 165 -11.87 -6.42 -7.79
N ILE A 166 -10.62 -6.54 -7.33
CA ILE A 166 -10.13 -5.75 -6.19
C ILE A 166 -9.85 -4.29 -6.57
N PHE A 167 -9.44 -4.02 -7.81
CA PHE A 167 -9.25 -2.64 -8.26
C PHE A 167 -10.58 -1.85 -8.27
N LYS A 168 -11.64 -2.46 -8.82
CA LYS A 168 -12.99 -1.88 -8.82
C LYS A 168 -13.54 -1.73 -7.40
N LEU A 169 -13.31 -2.73 -6.54
CA LEU A 169 -13.68 -2.67 -5.13
C LEU A 169 -12.94 -1.55 -4.38
N SER A 170 -11.63 -1.38 -4.57
CA SER A 170 -10.88 -0.30 -3.92
C SER A 170 -11.31 1.09 -4.36
N ILE A 171 -11.60 1.29 -5.66
CA ILE A 171 -12.14 2.57 -6.16
C ILE A 171 -13.55 2.80 -5.60
N GLY A 172 -14.41 1.79 -5.65
CA GLY A 172 -15.76 1.86 -5.08
C GLY A 172 -15.75 2.18 -3.60
N LEU A 173 -14.82 1.59 -2.83
CA LEU A 173 -14.65 1.85 -1.41
C LEU A 173 -14.14 3.27 -1.14
N LEU A 174 -13.21 3.78 -1.95
CA LEU A 174 -12.72 5.15 -1.83
C LEU A 174 -13.87 6.16 -2.08
N VAL A 175 -14.69 5.92 -3.10
CA VAL A 175 -15.91 6.70 -3.34
C VAL A 175 -16.89 6.57 -2.18
N ALA A 176 -17.12 5.37 -1.65
CA ALA A 176 -18.00 5.14 -0.52
C ALA A 176 -17.51 5.81 0.78
N ILE A 177 -16.19 5.86 1.04
CA ILE A 177 -15.62 6.57 2.19
C ILE A 177 -15.81 8.07 2.02
N ILE A 178 -15.54 8.62 0.84
CA ILE A 178 -15.74 10.04 0.57
C ILE A 178 -17.22 10.39 0.75
N LEU A 179 -18.12 9.65 0.10
CA LEU A 179 -19.57 9.85 0.21
C LEU A 179 -20.05 9.65 1.65
N GLY A 180 -19.60 8.62 2.34
CA GLY A 180 -19.95 8.33 3.74
C GLY A 180 -19.47 9.42 4.69
N THR A 181 -18.27 9.97 4.48
CA THR A 181 -17.74 11.08 5.28
C THR A 181 -18.54 12.36 5.04
N GLN A 182 -18.92 12.63 3.79
CA GLN A 182 -19.77 13.78 3.47
C GLN A 182 -21.20 13.61 4.00
N LEU A 183 -21.78 12.41 3.86
CA LEU A 183 -23.10 12.06 4.41
C LEU A 183 -23.09 12.13 5.94
N TYR A 184 -22.03 11.67 6.60
CA TYR A 184 -21.85 11.83 8.05
C TYR A 184 -21.77 13.30 8.44
N ARG A 185 -21.10 14.14 7.64
CA ARG A 185 -21.00 15.59 7.91
C ARG A 185 -22.35 16.28 7.74
N VAL A 186 -23.12 15.90 6.72
CA VAL A 186 -24.48 16.41 6.46
C VAL A 186 -25.49 15.88 7.48
N SER A 187 -25.42 14.60 7.86
CA SER A 187 -26.28 14.03 8.89
C SER A 187 -25.94 14.61 10.27
N LYS A 188 -24.66 14.77 10.61
CA LYS A 188 -24.24 15.45 11.83
C LYS A 188 -24.76 16.91 11.86
N PHE A 189 -24.73 17.62 10.73
CA PHE A 189 -25.30 18.96 10.63
C PHE A 189 -26.83 18.97 10.84
N LEU A 190 -27.55 17.96 10.34
CA LEU A 190 -29.00 17.80 10.52
C LEU A 190 -29.40 17.30 11.92
N PHE A 191 -28.61 16.44 12.55
CA PHE A 191 -28.95 15.77 13.82
C PHE A 191 -28.39 16.47 15.07
N ILE A 192 -27.43 17.41 14.97
CA ILE A 192 -26.98 18.23 16.11
C ILE A 192 -28.08 19.20 16.62
N GLY A 193 -29.18 19.35 15.89
CA GLY A 193 -30.36 20.09 16.33
C GLY A 193 -31.34 19.33 17.23
N SER A 194 -31.21 18.02 17.41
CA SER A 194 -32.16 17.25 18.22
C SER A 194 -31.44 16.37 19.24
N ASN A 195 -31.55 16.75 20.52
CA ASN A 195 -31.26 15.90 21.67
C ASN A 195 -32.07 14.61 21.56
N SER A 196 -31.47 13.57 21.02
CA SER A 196 -31.99 12.22 21.13
C SER A 196 -30.80 11.28 21.31
N SER A 197 -30.75 10.71 22.52
CA SER A 197 -30.03 9.50 22.86
C SER A 197 -29.98 8.55 21.65
N PRO A 198 -28.81 7.99 21.26
CA PRO A 198 -28.78 6.96 20.24
C PRO A 198 -29.52 5.75 20.80
N GLY A 199 -30.77 5.59 20.39
CA GLY A 199 -31.62 4.48 20.78
C GLY A 199 -30.96 3.17 20.39
N GLU A 200 -30.82 2.28 21.37
CA GLU A 200 -30.46 0.89 21.13
C GLU A 200 -31.42 0.32 20.08
N ILE A 201 -30.86 -0.23 19.00
CA ILE A 201 -31.63 -0.99 18.03
C ILE A 201 -31.92 -2.34 18.68
N THR A 202 -32.93 -2.41 19.54
CA THR A 202 -33.43 -3.66 20.10
C THR A 202 -34.14 -4.45 19.01
N ILE A 203 -33.40 -5.35 18.35
CA ILE A 203 -33.97 -6.30 17.39
C ILE A 203 -34.69 -7.37 18.21
N GLN A 204 -36.01 -7.32 18.19
CA GLN A 204 -36.92 -8.15 19.00
C GLN A 204 -36.85 -9.65 18.67
N ASN A 205 -36.17 -10.05 17.58
CA ASN A 205 -35.90 -11.43 17.21
C ASN A 205 -34.39 -11.73 17.35
N GLU A 206 -34.02 -12.54 18.32
CA GLU A 206 -32.62 -12.91 18.62
C GLU A 206 -31.90 -13.52 17.39
N TRP A 207 -32.62 -14.31 16.59
CA TRP A 207 -32.07 -14.94 15.38
C TRP A 207 -31.81 -13.94 14.25
N LEU A 208 -32.75 -12.99 14.04
CA LEU A 208 -32.63 -11.94 13.03
C LEU A 208 -31.56 -10.91 13.45
N GLY A 209 -31.48 -10.62 14.75
CA GLY A 209 -30.47 -9.75 15.35
C GLY A 209 -29.08 -10.35 15.25
N GLY A 210 -28.92 -11.64 15.55
CA GLY A 210 -27.66 -12.37 15.39
C GLY A 210 -27.18 -12.38 13.93
N LEU A 211 -28.08 -12.66 12.98
CA LEU A 211 -27.75 -12.65 11.55
C LEU A 211 -27.29 -11.25 11.10
N LEU A 212 -28.00 -10.20 11.54
CA LEU A 212 -27.66 -8.82 11.20
C LEU A 212 -26.29 -8.39 11.75
N VAL A 213 -25.95 -8.77 12.99
CA VAL A 213 -24.63 -8.51 13.58
C VAL A 213 -23.53 -9.23 12.80
N VAL A 214 -23.74 -10.47 12.40
CA VAL A 214 -22.77 -11.25 11.59
C VAL A 214 -22.56 -10.60 10.22
N VAL A 215 -23.64 -10.17 9.54
CA VAL A 215 -23.55 -9.51 8.24
C VAL A 215 -22.78 -8.18 8.36
N ILE A 216 -23.10 -7.35 9.36
CA ILE A 216 -22.38 -6.08 9.59
C ILE A 216 -20.91 -6.33 9.90
N GLY A 217 -20.61 -7.31 10.76
CA GLY A 217 -19.24 -7.70 11.08
C GLY A 217 -18.45 -8.13 9.84
N LEU A 218 -19.06 -8.92 8.96
CA LEU A 218 -18.44 -9.38 7.72
C LEU A 218 -18.19 -8.22 6.74
N VAL A 219 -19.14 -7.29 6.62
CA VAL A 219 -18.98 -6.07 5.81
C VAL A 219 -17.83 -5.20 6.35
N LEU A 220 -17.71 -5.04 7.67
CA LEU A 220 -16.62 -4.30 8.30
C LEU A 220 -15.25 -4.95 8.07
N VAL A 221 -15.16 -6.28 8.14
CA VAL A 221 -13.92 -7.01 7.84
C VAL A 221 -13.51 -6.79 6.39
N ILE A 222 -14.44 -6.92 5.43
CA ILE A 222 -14.17 -6.64 4.02
C ILE A 222 -13.70 -5.19 3.85
N PHE A 223 -14.37 -4.25 4.53
CA PHE A 223 -14.00 -2.85 4.49
C PHE A 223 -12.56 -2.61 4.95
N PHE A 224 -12.13 -3.20 6.07
CA PHE A 224 -10.75 -3.05 6.57
C PHE A 224 -9.70 -3.63 5.62
N ILE A 225 -10.01 -4.79 5.01
CA ILE A 225 -9.14 -5.41 4.02
C ILE A 225 -8.98 -4.49 2.81
N VAL A 226 -10.09 -3.99 2.24
CA VAL A 226 -10.04 -3.13 1.06
C VAL A 226 -9.39 -1.79 1.38
N PHE A 227 -9.66 -1.22 2.55
CA PHE A 227 -9.04 0.03 3.03
C PHE A 227 -7.52 -0.11 3.14
N SER A 228 -7.03 -1.22 3.69
CA SER A 228 -5.59 -1.48 3.81
C SER A 228 -4.92 -1.82 2.49
N LEU A 229 -5.70 -2.06 1.43
CA LEU A 229 -5.17 -2.19 0.07
C LEU A 229 -5.17 -0.87 -0.70
N LEU A 230 -5.75 0.22 -0.18
CA LEU A 230 -5.73 1.54 -0.84
C LEU A 230 -4.31 2.04 -1.19
N PRO A 231 -3.26 1.85 -0.37
CA PRO A 231 -1.92 2.34 -0.67
C PRO A 231 -1.35 1.79 -1.97
N THR A 232 -1.80 0.60 -2.39
CA THR A 232 -1.41 0.01 -3.69
C THR A 232 -1.90 0.83 -4.89
N LEU A 233 -2.88 1.73 -4.75
CA LEU A 233 -3.27 2.67 -5.80
C LEU A 233 -2.17 3.71 -6.06
N PHE A 234 -1.37 4.04 -5.05
CA PHE A 234 -0.24 4.97 -5.17
C PHE A 234 1.06 4.27 -5.61
N PHE A 235 1.01 2.96 -5.84
CA PHE A 235 2.13 2.17 -6.33
C PHE A 235 2.39 2.48 -7.81
N ASN A 236 3.53 3.11 -8.11
CA ASN A 236 3.92 3.41 -9.47
C ASN A 236 4.51 2.15 -10.14
N ALA A 237 3.65 1.36 -10.78
CA ALA A 237 4.03 0.11 -11.44
C ALA A 237 5.11 0.32 -12.51
N LYS A 238 5.11 1.46 -13.20
CA LYS A 238 6.13 1.81 -14.20
C LYS A 238 7.51 1.86 -13.57
N VAL A 239 7.70 2.79 -12.63
CA VAL A 239 9.00 3.05 -11.96
C VAL A 239 9.51 1.80 -11.25
N ILE A 240 8.62 1.08 -10.56
CA ILE A 240 9.01 -0.11 -9.80
C ILE A 240 9.41 -1.25 -10.73
N THR A 241 8.70 -1.45 -11.84
CA THR A 241 9.03 -2.51 -12.80
C THR A 241 10.32 -2.21 -13.55
N GLU A 242 10.49 -0.98 -14.02
CA GLU A 242 11.71 -0.52 -14.69
C GLU A 242 12.91 -0.60 -13.77
N GLY A 243 12.80 -0.17 -12.51
CA GLY A 243 13.87 -0.36 -11.53
C GLY A 243 14.18 -1.84 -11.31
N ILE A 244 13.18 -2.70 -11.15
CA ILE A 244 13.44 -4.14 -10.99
C ILE A 244 14.16 -4.74 -12.20
N LEU A 245 13.80 -4.36 -13.42
CA LEU A 245 14.46 -4.81 -14.66
C LEU A 245 15.90 -4.28 -14.77
N LEU A 246 16.12 -3.00 -14.43
CA LEU A 246 17.44 -2.37 -14.40
C LEU A 246 18.39 -3.09 -13.43
N LYS A 247 17.84 -3.74 -12.39
CA LYS A 247 18.63 -4.45 -11.37
C LYS A 247 19.00 -5.84 -11.84
N GLU A 248 18.08 -6.48 -12.54
CA GLU A 248 18.32 -7.81 -13.10
C GLU A 248 19.36 -7.76 -14.21
N TYR A 249 19.33 -6.70 -15.03
CA TYR A 249 20.21 -6.51 -16.19
C TYR A 249 21.27 -5.42 -15.98
N GLU A 250 21.72 -5.23 -14.74
CA GLU A 250 22.63 -4.12 -14.38
C GLU A 250 23.94 -4.17 -15.18
N ASP A 251 24.48 -5.36 -15.41
CA ASP A 251 25.74 -5.57 -16.14
C ASP A 251 25.57 -5.30 -17.64
N GLU A 252 24.45 -5.71 -18.23
CA GLU A 252 24.13 -5.48 -19.64
C GLU A 252 23.85 -4.00 -19.92
N PHE A 253 23.06 -3.33 -19.07
CA PHE A 253 22.82 -1.88 -19.18
C PHE A 253 24.11 -1.07 -19.04
N ARG A 254 25.04 -1.50 -18.18
CA ARG A 254 26.33 -0.84 -18.02
C ARG A 254 27.20 -0.96 -19.28
N LYS A 255 27.25 -2.14 -19.89
CA LYS A 255 27.97 -2.35 -21.16
C LYS A 255 27.38 -1.51 -22.29
N GLU A 256 26.07 -1.48 -22.43
CA GLU A 256 25.39 -0.68 -23.46
C GLU A 256 25.70 0.81 -23.27
N PHE A 257 25.62 1.32 -22.04
CA PHE A 257 25.86 2.73 -21.74
C PHE A 257 27.33 3.14 -21.93
N ASP A 258 28.28 2.30 -21.55
CA ASP A 258 29.71 2.54 -21.79
C ASP A 258 30.03 2.53 -23.30
N LEU A 259 29.40 1.65 -24.09
CA LEU A 259 29.52 1.62 -25.57
C LEU A 259 28.93 2.86 -26.27
N VAL A 260 27.89 3.48 -25.72
CA VAL A 260 27.33 4.74 -26.24
C VAL A 260 28.23 5.93 -25.93
N LYS A 261 28.99 5.88 -24.83
CA LYS A 261 29.84 7.00 -24.38
C LYS A 261 31.18 7.10 -25.12
N ASP A 262 31.62 6.00 -25.74
CA ASP A 262 32.83 5.92 -26.56
C ASP A 262 32.61 6.24 -28.05
N LYS A 263 31.39 6.65 -28.44
CA LYS A 263 31.05 7.18 -29.78
C LYS A 263 30.88 8.69 -29.74
#